data_AF-A0A6I3LNV6-F1
#
_entry.id   AF-A0A6I3LNV6-F1
#
_cell.length_a   1.000
_cell.length_b   1.000
_cell.length_c   1.000
_cell.angle_alpha   90.00
_cell.angle_beta   90.00
_cell.angle_gamma   90.00
#
_symmetry.space_group_name_H-M   'P 1'
#
loop_
_entity.id
_entity.type
_entity.pdbx_description
1 polymer ?
#
loop_
_entity_poly.entity_id
_entity_poly.type
_entity_poly.pdbx_seq_one_letter_code
_entity_poly.pdbx_strand_id
1 'polypeptide(L)'
;MKLKLIISICTISTLFFACNNVSEKDITVIDELVLGKSNKEFIQQYDTLKIPYTKFLTTSILSNLEEFDQNTIVKAYTKEFNQLLGNSSIEHYGLYNQQAFDGTSNIVQLNVFLGFVSNTLIFNPSGGLVDATKETGIKTFNQALHKDLVVKIEKMLIQKYGEPDKIIKENINFYYYDKNQTKTHNTWNDYNTEQLVWNTNNLEISYFKGINTDSYFNEKFNYMIMIDKSPRKEKLQENDIQVYEYPYISYRLNEKTIKKLKLDIPNI
;
A
#
# COMPACT_ATOMS: atom_id res chain seq x y z
N MET A 1 7.39 53.86 -30.04
CA MET A 1 7.05 53.57 -28.63
C MET A 1 6.11 52.37 -28.40
N LYS A 2 5.55 51.71 -29.43
CA LYS A 2 4.53 50.64 -29.26
C LYS A 2 5.08 49.20 -29.15
N LEU A 3 6.31 48.93 -29.62
CA LEU A 3 6.87 47.57 -29.64
C LEU A 3 7.39 47.08 -28.28
N LYS A 4 7.89 47.99 -27.43
CA LYS A 4 8.39 47.65 -26.08
C LYS A 4 7.27 47.27 -25.10
N LEU A 5 6.05 47.79 -25.29
CA LEU A 5 4.91 47.49 -24.43
C LEU A 5 4.37 46.06 -24.68
N ILE A 6 4.37 45.60 -25.93
CA ILE A 6 3.89 44.26 -26.31
C ILE A 6 4.83 43.16 -25.78
N ILE A 7 6.15 43.37 -25.88
CA ILE A 7 7.16 42.42 -25.36
C ILE A 7 7.08 42.33 -23.82
N SER A 8 6.76 43.43 -23.14
CA SER A 8 6.61 43.45 -21.67
C SER A 8 5.32 42.76 -21.20
N ILE A 9 4.24 42.81 -21.99
CA ILE A 9 2.98 42.12 -21.67
C ILE A 9 3.08 40.61 -21.95
N CYS A 10 3.79 40.20 -23.02
CA CYS A 10 4.04 38.80 -23.32
C CYS A 10 4.97 38.11 -22.31
N THR A 11 6.00 38.80 -21.80
CA THR A 11 6.89 38.22 -20.77
C THR A 11 6.21 38.07 -19.41
N ILE A 12 5.34 39.01 -19.02
CA ILE A 12 4.56 38.92 -17.77
C ILE A 12 3.53 37.79 -17.85
N SER A 13 2.85 37.59 -18.99
CA SER A 13 1.90 36.49 -19.14
C SER A 13 2.59 35.11 -19.16
N THR A 14 3.78 34.96 -19.75
CA THR A 14 4.56 33.71 -19.63
C THR A 14 5.08 33.43 -18.22
N LEU A 15 5.35 34.46 -17.41
CA LEU A 15 5.72 34.31 -16.00
C LEU A 15 4.53 33.90 -15.11
N PHE A 16 3.30 34.30 -15.45
CA PHE A 16 2.10 33.86 -14.73
C PHE A 16 1.69 32.40 -15.04
N PHE A 17 1.99 31.89 -16.24
CA PHE A 17 1.75 30.47 -16.57
C PHE A 17 2.83 29.53 -16.02
N ALA A 18 4.07 30.01 -15.81
CA ALA A 18 5.15 29.20 -15.25
C ALA A 18 5.05 28.96 -13.73
N CYS A 19 4.27 29.76 -12.99
CA CYS A 19 4.18 29.66 -11.52
C CYS A 19 3.02 28.80 -10.99
N ASN A 20 2.07 28.39 -11.84
CA ASN A 20 0.81 27.79 -11.38
C ASN A 20 0.55 26.34 -11.79
N ASN A 21 1.48 25.66 -12.47
CA ASN A 21 1.33 24.23 -12.75
C ASN A 21 2.10 23.38 -11.73
N VAL A 22 1.55 22.21 -11.41
CA VAL A 22 2.26 21.14 -10.69
C VAL A 22 2.74 20.17 -11.76
N SER A 23 4.04 19.88 -11.80
CA SER A 23 4.58 18.93 -12.77
C SER A 23 4.09 17.52 -12.43
N GLU A 24 3.78 16.70 -13.44
CA GLU A 24 3.39 15.29 -13.22
C GLU A 24 4.46 14.55 -12.43
N LYS A 25 5.74 14.80 -12.74
CA LYS A 25 6.89 14.23 -12.02
C LYS A 25 6.84 14.47 -10.51
N ASP A 26 6.28 15.61 -10.07
CA ASP A 26 6.23 15.95 -8.65
C ASP A 26 5.10 15.24 -7.89
N ILE A 27 4.19 14.58 -8.63
CA ILE A 27 3.06 13.80 -8.11
C ILE A 27 3.08 12.35 -8.64
N THR A 28 4.19 11.95 -9.27
CA THR A 28 4.52 10.57 -9.63
C THR A 28 5.01 9.83 -8.39
N VAL A 29 4.48 8.63 -8.16
CA VAL A 29 4.75 7.81 -6.98
C VAL A 29 5.41 6.48 -7.40
N ILE A 30 5.22 5.42 -6.63
CA ILE A 30 5.73 4.07 -6.95
C ILE A 30 5.26 3.59 -8.34
N ASP A 31 6.09 2.78 -9.00
CA ASP A 31 5.87 2.24 -10.36
C ASP A 31 5.49 3.31 -11.41
N GLU A 32 5.98 4.54 -11.25
CA GLU A 32 5.69 5.68 -12.15
C GLU A 32 4.20 6.07 -12.24
N LEU A 33 3.37 5.66 -11.27
CA LEU A 33 1.96 6.05 -11.21
C LEU A 33 1.81 7.54 -10.87
N VAL A 34 0.95 8.24 -11.58
CA VAL A 34 0.71 9.69 -11.42
C VAL A 34 -0.64 9.91 -10.71
N LEU A 35 -0.62 10.57 -9.55
CA LEU A 35 -1.82 10.99 -8.82
C LEU A 35 -2.51 12.19 -9.50
N GLY A 36 -3.72 12.51 -9.05
CA GLY A 36 -4.50 13.67 -9.52
C GLY A 36 -5.25 13.45 -10.84
N LYS A 37 -5.24 12.23 -11.37
CA LYS A 37 -6.03 11.82 -12.53
C LYS A 37 -7.42 11.33 -12.09
N SER A 38 -8.39 11.34 -13.00
CA SER A 38 -9.66 10.67 -12.75
C SER A 38 -9.44 9.16 -12.54
N ASN A 39 -10.32 8.47 -11.81
CA ASN A 39 -10.17 7.04 -11.56
C ASN A 39 -10.08 6.24 -12.87
N LYS A 40 -10.83 6.62 -13.91
CA LYS A 40 -10.76 5.98 -15.23
C LYS A 40 -9.35 6.08 -15.83
N GLU A 41 -8.79 7.29 -15.86
CA GLU A 41 -7.42 7.52 -16.36
C GLU A 41 -6.37 6.86 -15.46
N PHE A 42 -6.57 6.87 -14.14
CA PHE A 42 -5.70 6.20 -13.19
C PHE A 42 -5.65 4.68 -13.42
N ILE A 43 -6.80 4.04 -13.68
CA ILE A 43 -6.83 2.63 -14.06
C ILE A 43 -6.09 2.38 -15.40
N GLN A 44 -6.25 3.25 -16.39
CA GLN A 44 -5.56 3.13 -17.68
C GLN A 44 -4.03 3.23 -17.56
N GLN A 45 -3.52 3.90 -16.52
CA GLN A 45 -2.08 3.92 -16.25
C GLN A 45 -1.55 2.51 -15.97
N TYR A 46 -2.32 1.64 -15.30
CA TYR A 46 -1.89 0.27 -15.03
C TYR A 46 -1.62 -0.50 -16.33
N ASP A 47 -2.50 -0.39 -17.32
CA ASP A 47 -2.30 -1.03 -18.63
C ASP A 47 -1.10 -0.43 -19.37
N THR A 48 -0.96 0.89 -19.35
CA THR A 48 0.12 1.62 -20.02
C THR A 48 1.49 1.27 -19.44
N LEU A 49 1.57 1.18 -18.12
CA LEU A 49 2.77 0.84 -17.37
C LEU A 49 2.98 -0.68 -17.24
N LYS A 50 2.06 -1.49 -17.79
CA LYS A 50 2.07 -2.96 -17.72
C LYS A 50 2.11 -3.49 -16.28
N ILE A 51 1.45 -2.79 -15.36
CA ILE A 51 1.30 -3.21 -13.97
C ILE A 51 0.33 -4.41 -13.93
N PRO A 52 0.76 -5.56 -13.39
CA PRO A 52 -0.04 -6.78 -13.43
C PRO A 52 -1.21 -6.70 -12.45
N TYR A 53 -2.29 -7.41 -12.81
CA TYR A 53 -3.39 -7.73 -11.92
C TYR A 53 -3.35 -9.20 -11.55
N THR A 54 -3.76 -9.52 -10.33
CA THR A 54 -4.02 -10.91 -9.97
C THR A 54 -5.15 -11.00 -8.94
N LYS A 55 -5.65 -12.22 -8.77
CA LYS A 55 -6.69 -12.57 -7.82
C LYS A 55 -6.04 -13.11 -6.53
N PHE A 56 -6.52 -12.63 -5.39
CA PHE A 56 -6.15 -13.13 -4.07
C PHE A 56 -7.38 -13.42 -3.22
N LEU A 57 -7.21 -14.31 -2.25
CA LEU A 57 -8.07 -14.36 -1.09
C LEU A 57 -7.51 -13.48 0.03
N THR A 58 -8.40 -12.86 0.80
CA THR A 58 -8.04 -11.99 1.93
C THR A 58 -7.97 -12.72 3.27
N THR A 59 -8.37 -14.00 3.30
CA THR A 59 -8.21 -14.89 4.46
C THR A 59 -7.35 -16.10 4.09
N SER A 60 -6.54 -16.57 5.05
CA SER A 60 -5.64 -17.71 4.87
C SER A 60 -6.33 -19.05 5.14
N ILE A 61 -7.43 -19.04 5.90
CA ILE A 61 -8.22 -20.21 6.27
C ILE A 61 -9.68 -19.93 5.95
N LEU A 62 -10.28 -20.81 5.16
CA LEU A 62 -11.70 -20.80 4.81
C LEU A 62 -12.43 -21.94 5.52
N SER A 63 -13.67 -21.68 5.95
CA SER A 63 -14.50 -22.73 6.56
C SER A 63 -15.10 -23.66 5.50
N ASN A 64 -15.35 -23.15 4.30
CA ASN A 64 -15.92 -23.86 3.16
C ASN A 64 -15.62 -23.14 1.83
N LEU A 65 -15.96 -23.77 0.70
CA LEU A 65 -15.71 -23.20 -0.64
C LEU A 65 -16.62 -22.00 -0.97
N GLU A 66 -17.78 -21.86 -0.33
CA GLU A 66 -18.72 -20.74 -0.60
C GLU A 66 -18.14 -19.39 -0.13
N GLU A 67 -17.18 -19.42 0.80
CA GLU A 67 -16.47 -18.23 1.27
C GLU A 67 -15.47 -17.67 0.24
N PHE A 68 -15.16 -18.40 -0.84
CA PHE A 68 -14.20 -17.94 -1.86
C PHE A 68 -14.61 -16.60 -2.46
N ASP A 69 -15.84 -16.50 -2.96
CA ASP A 69 -16.29 -15.30 -3.68
C ASP A 69 -16.35 -14.08 -2.76
N GLN A 70 -16.72 -14.30 -1.50
CA GLN A 70 -16.79 -13.23 -0.50
C GLN A 70 -15.41 -12.69 -0.14
N ASN A 71 -14.39 -13.54 -0.11
CA ASN A 71 -13.02 -13.18 0.28
C ASN A 71 -12.10 -12.90 -0.91
N THR A 72 -12.63 -12.98 -2.14
CA THR A 72 -11.84 -12.74 -3.35
C THR A 72 -11.68 -11.25 -3.62
N ILE A 73 -10.45 -10.81 -3.82
CA ILE A 73 -10.10 -9.49 -4.36
C ILE A 73 -9.30 -9.63 -5.65
N VAL A 74 -9.48 -8.69 -6.56
CA VAL A 74 -8.64 -8.52 -7.75
C VAL A 74 -7.93 -7.19 -7.63
N LYS A 75 -6.60 -7.20 -7.62
CA LYS A 75 -5.79 -6.01 -7.37
C LYS A 75 -4.62 -5.91 -8.32
N ALA A 76 -4.33 -4.68 -8.74
CA ALA A 76 -3.06 -4.32 -9.33
C ALA A 76 -1.98 -4.40 -8.23
N TYR A 77 -0.79 -4.84 -8.58
CA TYR A 77 0.27 -5.05 -7.60
C TYR A 77 1.67 -4.86 -8.17
N THR A 78 2.62 -4.64 -7.27
CA THR A 78 4.05 -4.63 -7.56
C THR A 78 4.80 -5.72 -6.82
N LYS A 79 5.86 -6.23 -7.45
CA LYS A 79 6.82 -7.18 -6.87
C LYS A 79 8.15 -6.52 -6.49
N GLU A 80 8.29 -5.20 -6.61
CA GLU A 80 9.55 -4.48 -6.36
C GLU A 80 10.16 -4.83 -4.99
N PHE A 81 9.31 -5.02 -3.97
CA PHE A 81 9.75 -5.34 -2.61
C PHE A 81 10.43 -6.71 -2.46
N ASN A 82 10.17 -7.67 -3.36
CA ASN A 82 10.86 -8.98 -3.34
C ASN A 82 12.37 -8.85 -3.48
N GLN A 83 12.80 -7.91 -4.32
CA GLN A 83 14.21 -7.73 -4.63
C GLN A 83 15.01 -7.23 -3.42
N LEU A 84 14.34 -6.62 -2.44
CA LEU A 84 14.97 -6.11 -1.23
C LEU A 84 15.44 -7.25 -0.31
N LEU A 85 14.70 -8.36 -0.20
CA LEU A 85 15.07 -9.46 0.68
C LEU A 85 16.14 -10.41 0.09
N GLY A 86 16.37 -10.38 -1.22
CA GLY A 86 17.22 -11.36 -1.91
C GLY A 86 16.48 -12.67 -2.17
N ASN A 87 17.18 -13.82 -2.11
CA ASN A 87 16.57 -15.15 -2.27
C ASN A 87 15.73 -15.50 -1.03
N SER A 88 14.49 -15.01 -0.98
CA SER A 88 13.48 -15.49 -0.04
C SER A 88 12.61 -16.54 -0.71
N SER A 89 12.19 -17.56 0.05
CA SER A 89 11.15 -18.51 -0.37
C SER A 89 9.76 -17.86 -0.43
N ILE A 90 9.62 -16.66 0.13
CA ILE A 90 8.37 -15.93 0.32
C ILE A 90 8.25 -14.84 -0.74
N GLU A 91 7.11 -14.83 -1.41
CA GLU A 91 6.72 -13.79 -2.35
C GLU A 91 6.04 -12.61 -1.62
N HIS A 92 6.72 -11.47 -1.54
CA HIS A 92 6.24 -10.19 -1.02
C HIS A 92 5.68 -9.26 -2.10
N TYR A 93 4.48 -8.76 -1.86
CA TYR A 93 3.71 -7.98 -2.83
C TYR A 93 3.30 -6.64 -2.21
N GLY A 94 3.23 -5.60 -3.04
CA GLY A 94 2.55 -4.35 -2.72
C GLY A 94 1.25 -4.25 -3.51
N LEU A 95 0.09 -4.38 -2.84
CA LEU A 95 -1.22 -4.26 -3.48
C LEU A 95 -1.66 -2.79 -3.53
N TYR A 96 -2.11 -2.35 -4.70
CA TYR A 96 -2.56 -0.99 -4.90
C TYR A 96 -4.02 -0.78 -4.49
N ASN A 97 -4.24 0.26 -3.68
CA ASN A 97 -5.55 0.69 -3.25
C ASN A 97 -5.66 2.21 -3.34
N GLN A 98 -6.14 2.68 -4.49
CA GLN A 98 -6.37 4.09 -4.77
C GLN A 98 -7.62 4.63 -4.04
N GLN A 99 -7.59 5.90 -3.68
CA GLN A 99 -8.68 6.64 -3.04
C GLN A 99 -8.89 7.98 -3.74
N ALA A 100 -10.15 8.27 -4.06
CA ALA A 100 -10.55 9.53 -4.66
C ALA A 100 -10.72 10.62 -3.60
N PHE A 101 -10.66 11.88 -4.01
CA PHE A 101 -11.10 12.98 -3.16
C PHE A 101 -12.62 12.95 -3.00
N ASP A 102 -13.10 13.17 -1.77
CA ASP A 102 -14.51 13.06 -1.42
C ASP A 102 -15.41 13.85 -2.38
N GLY A 103 -16.44 13.19 -2.89
CA GLY A 103 -17.39 13.78 -3.85
C GLY A 103 -16.87 13.90 -5.29
N THR A 104 -15.67 13.38 -5.60
CA THR A 104 -15.08 13.43 -6.95
C THR A 104 -14.63 12.05 -7.42
N SER A 105 -14.15 11.96 -8.67
CA SER A 105 -13.49 10.77 -9.21
C SER A 105 -11.96 10.92 -9.26
N ASN A 106 -11.40 12.02 -8.77
CA ASN A 106 -9.97 12.31 -8.88
C ASN A 106 -9.19 11.55 -7.80
N ILE A 107 -8.25 10.70 -8.21
CA ILE A 107 -7.42 9.91 -7.31
C ILE A 107 -6.39 10.81 -6.66
N VAL A 108 -6.51 11.04 -5.35
CA VAL A 108 -5.58 11.90 -4.59
C VAL A 108 -4.69 11.12 -3.65
N GLN A 109 -4.97 9.83 -3.45
CA GLN A 109 -4.18 8.97 -2.57
C GLN A 109 -4.04 7.57 -3.16
N LEU A 110 -2.84 7.01 -3.02
CA LEU A 110 -2.54 5.61 -3.30
C LEU A 110 -1.97 4.98 -2.04
N ASN A 111 -2.72 4.02 -1.47
CA ASN A 111 -2.19 3.13 -0.45
C ASN A 111 -1.60 1.89 -1.11
N VAL A 112 -0.39 1.52 -0.72
CA VAL A 112 0.29 0.28 -1.10
C VAL A 112 0.27 -0.64 0.12
N PHE A 113 -0.63 -1.61 0.13
CA PHE A 113 -0.69 -2.60 1.20
C PHE A 113 0.41 -3.63 1.00
N LEU A 114 1.25 -3.78 2.03
CA LEU A 114 2.43 -4.62 1.93
C LEU A 114 2.16 -5.95 2.62
N GLY A 115 2.53 -7.04 1.97
CA GLY A 115 2.25 -8.36 2.48
C GLY A 115 3.06 -9.44 1.78
N PHE A 116 2.81 -10.68 2.17
CA PHE A 116 3.28 -11.85 1.45
C PHE A 116 2.13 -12.71 0.97
N VAL A 117 2.45 -13.54 -0.02
CA VAL A 117 1.50 -14.46 -0.63
C VAL A 117 1.75 -15.87 -0.09
N SER A 118 0.70 -16.54 0.38
CA SER A 118 0.76 -17.88 0.94
C SER A 118 -0.24 -18.82 0.27
N ASN A 119 -0.17 -20.11 0.61
CA ASN A 119 -1.22 -21.03 0.21
C ASN A 119 -2.52 -20.70 0.96
N THR A 120 -3.64 -20.99 0.31
CA THR A 120 -4.98 -20.90 0.86
C THR A 120 -5.36 -22.24 1.45
N LEU A 121 -5.80 -22.25 2.70
CA LEU A 121 -6.23 -23.46 3.40
C LEU A 121 -7.75 -23.48 3.54
N ILE A 122 -8.33 -24.68 3.46
CA ILE A 122 -9.74 -24.93 3.74
C ILE A 122 -9.88 -25.98 4.84
N PHE A 123 -10.83 -25.77 5.75
CA PHE A 123 -11.16 -26.77 6.76
C PHE A 123 -11.86 -27.97 6.11
N ASN A 124 -11.32 -29.17 6.30
CA ASN A 124 -11.95 -30.39 5.84
C ASN A 124 -12.96 -30.88 6.91
N PRO A 125 -14.22 -31.18 6.55
CA PRO A 125 -15.20 -31.77 7.47
C PRO A 125 -14.74 -33.06 8.15
N SER A 126 -13.81 -33.79 7.53
CA SER A 126 -13.20 -35.02 8.08
C SER A 126 -12.08 -34.74 9.09
N GLY A 127 -11.79 -33.48 9.38
CA GLY A 127 -10.70 -32.99 10.22
C GLY A 127 -9.47 -32.56 9.42
N GLY A 128 -8.85 -31.45 9.84
CA GLY A 128 -7.58 -30.94 9.29
C GLY A 128 -7.73 -29.81 8.26
N LEU A 129 -6.59 -29.31 7.80
CA LEU A 129 -6.48 -28.25 6.79
C LEU A 129 -6.00 -28.84 5.46
N VAL A 130 -6.67 -28.49 4.37
CA VAL A 130 -6.30 -28.88 3.00
C VAL A 130 -5.85 -27.65 2.23
N ASP A 131 -4.81 -27.81 1.42
CA ASP A 131 -4.30 -26.76 0.53
C ASP A 131 -5.19 -26.60 -0.70
N ALA A 132 -6.06 -25.59 -0.67
CA ALA A 132 -6.99 -25.26 -1.75
C ALA A 132 -6.31 -24.51 -2.91
N THR A 133 -5.09 -24.00 -2.74
CA THR A 133 -4.36 -23.33 -3.82
C THR A 133 -4.03 -24.30 -4.95
N LYS A 134 -3.77 -25.58 -4.66
CA LYS A 134 -3.49 -26.59 -5.69
C LYS A 134 -4.64 -26.81 -6.66
N GLU A 135 -5.87 -26.72 -6.16
CA GLU A 135 -7.08 -26.95 -6.95
C GLU A 135 -7.58 -25.68 -7.64
N THR A 136 -7.52 -24.55 -6.94
CA THR A 136 -8.09 -23.28 -7.41
C THR A 136 -7.09 -22.38 -8.13
N GLY A 137 -5.78 -22.57 -7.90
CA GLY A 137 -4.73 -21.67 -8.33
C GLY A 137 -4.73 -20.31 -7.61
N ILE A 138 -5.67 -20.06 -6.69
CA ILE A 138 -5.79 -18.80 -5.97
C ILE A 138 -4.98 -18.89 -4.68
N LYS A 139 -4.15 -17.88 -4.45
CA LYS A 139 -3.34 -17.74 -3.24
C LYS A 139 -3.96 -16.71 -2.29
N THR A 140 -3.56 -16.75 -1.02
CA THR A 140 -3.94 -15.74 -0.04
C THR A 140 -2.92 -14.60 0.00
N PHE A 141 -3.40 -13.36 0.06
CA PHE A 141 -2.57 -12.21 0.43
C PHE A 141 -2.66 -11.98 1.94
N ASN A 142 -1.54 -12.13 2.63
CA ASN A 142 -1.44 -11.86 4.06
C ASN A 142 -0.74 -10.51 4.22
N GLN A 143 -1.44 -9.53 4.77
CA GLN A 143 -0.90 -8.19 4.99
C GLN A 143 0.03 -8.19 6.20
N ALA A 144 1.20 -8.80 6.04
CA ALA A 144 2.23 -8.89 7.04
C ALA A 144 3.61 -8.90 6.36
N LEU A 145 4.62 -8.35 7.02
CA LEU A 145 5.98 -8.26 6.48
C LEU A 145 7.01 -8.81 7.45
N HIS A 146 8.02 -9.46 6.90
CA HIS A 146 9.25 -9.80 7.61
C HIS A 146 9.89 -8.54 8.21
N LYS A 147 10.39 -8.62 9.45
CA LYS A 147 11.05 -7.48 10.13
C LYS A 147 12.19 -6.85 9.31
N ASP A 148 13.09 -7.66 8.76
CA ASP A 148 14.16 -7.19 7.88
C ASP A 148 13.66 -6.43 6.63
N LEU A 149 12.53 -6.85 6.04
CA LEU A 149 11.96 -6.14 4.90
C LEU A 149 11.40 -4.78 5.32
N VAL A 150 10.80 -4.68 6.50
CA VAL A 150 10.36 -3.39 7.05
C VAL A 150 11.53 -2.39 7.13
N VAL A 151 12.67 -2.83 7.68
CA VAL A 151 13.89 -2.00 7.78
C VAL A 151 14.45 -1.63 6.40
N LYS A 152 14.38 -2.54 5.42
CA LYS A 152 14.86 -2.27 4.06
C LYS A 152 13.96 -1.29 3.32
N ILE A 153 12.64 -1.38 3.48
CA ILE A 153 11.69 -0.43 2.91
C ILE A 153 11.90 0.95 3.50
N GLU A 154 12.07 1.05 4.82
CA GLU A 154 12.43 2.30 5.49
C GLU A 154 13.70 2.92 4.88
N LYS A 155 14.78 2.15 4.76
CA LYS A 155 16.03 2.63 4.14
C LYS A 155 15.83 3.08 2.69
N MET A 156 15.04 2.37 1.91
CA MET A 156 14.70 2.74 0.53
C MET A 156 13.97 4.07 0.48
N LEU A 157 12.99 4.28 1.37
CA LEU A 157 12.24 5.53 1.45
C LEU A 157 13.12 6.69 1.92
N ILE A 158 14.00 6.46 2.91
CA ILE A 158 14.97 7.45 3.36
C ILE A 158 15.94 7.84 2.22
N GLN A 159 16.42 6.85 1.47
CA GLN A 159 17.28 7.12 0.31
C GLN A 159 16.57 7.95 -0.76
N LYS A 160 15.27 7.73 -0.98
CA LYS A 160 14.49 8.44 -2.00
C LYS A 160 14.03 9.83 -1.56
N TYR A 161 13.64 10.00 -0.30
CA TYR A 161 12.95 11.21 0.18
C TYR A 161 13.71 11.97 1.29
N GLY A 162 14.84 11.47 1.77
CA GLY A 162 15.56 12.00 2.93
C GLY A 162 15.03 11.44 4.25
N GLU A 163 15.48 11.99 5.39
CA GLU A 163 14.95 11.62 6.71
C GLU A 163 13.47 12.04 6.85
N PRO A 164 12.65 11.28 7.60
CA PRO A 164 11.25 11.63 7.82
C PRO A 164 11.14 12.93 8.66
N ASP A 165 10.17 13.77 8.33
CA ASP A 165 9.89 14.99 9.09
C ASP A 165 9.27 14.68 10.46
N LYS A 166 8.52 13.56 10.53
CA LYS A 166 7.78 13.14 11.73
C LYS A 166 7.79 11.63 11.89
N ILE A 167 7.84 11.20 13.14
CA ILE A 167 7.64 9.81 13.56
C ILE A 167 6.44 9.80 14.53
N ILE A 168 5.38 9.10 14.15
CA ILE A 168 4.15 8.94 14.93
C ILE A 168 4.16 7.53 15.53
N LYS A 169 3.76 7.37 16.79
CA LYS A 169 3.79 6.08 17.51
C LYS A 169 2.46 5.65 18.13
N GLU A 170 1.45 6.52 18.09
CA GLU A 170 0.17 6.32 18.77
C GLU A 170 -0.99 6.74 17.85
N ASN A 171 -2.15 6.10 18.02
CA ASN A 171 -3.39 6.42 17.31
C ASN A 171 -3.22 6.48 15.78
N ILE A 172 -2.48 5.51 15.24
CA ILE A 172 -2.22 5.39 13.80
C ILE A 172 -3.36 4.61 13.18
N ASN A 173 -3.92 5.11 12.08
CA ASN A 173 -4.86 4.33 11.28
C ASN A 173 -4.10 3.20 10.57
N PHE A 174 -4.61 1.98 10.64
CA PHE A 174 -4.19 0.89 9.77
C PHE A 174 -5.36 0.35 8.96
N TYR A 175 -5.02 -0.20 7.80
CA TYR A 175 -5.98 -0.75 6.86
C TYR A 175 -5.90 -2.26 6.86
N TYR A 176 -7.04 -2.92 6.77
CA TYR A 176 -7.13 -4.38 6.66
C TYR A 176 -8.28 -4.76 5.73
N TYR A 177 -8.25 -6.00 5.24
CA TYR A 177 -9.36 -6.56 4.49
C TYR A 177 -10.34 -7.25 5.42
N ASP A 178 -11.60 -6.84 5.36
CA ASP A 178 -12.75 -7.59 5.88
C ASP A 178 -13.50 -8.13 4.67
N LYS A 179 -13.40 -9.44 4.46
CA LYS A 179 -13.83 -10.08 3.21
C LYS A 179 -13.17 -9.40 2.01
N ASN A 180 -13.93 -8.99 1.00
CA ASN A 180 -13.42 -8.28 -0.18
C ASN A 180 -13.36 -6.75 -0.04
N GLN A 181 -13.60 -6.21 1.17
CA GLN A 181 -13.63 -4.77 1.42
C GLN A 181 -12.42 -4.32 2.25
N THR A 182 -11.83 -3.19 1.87
CA THR A 182 -10.87 -2.49 2.72
C THR A 182 -11.60 -1.78 3.86
N LYS A 183 -11.17 -2.02 5.10
CA LYS A 183 -11.62 -1.33 6.31
C LYS A 183 -10.44 -0.60 6.95
N THR A 184 -10.76 0.31 7.86
CA THR A 184 -9.79 1.07 8.64
C THR A 184 -10.04 0.84 10.12
N HIS A 185 -8.97 0.71 10.89
CA HIS A 185 -9.01 0.67 12.34
C HIS A 185 -7.91 1.58 12.91
N ASN A 186 -8.06 2.04 14.15
CA ASN A 186 -7.02 2.81 14.82
C ASN A 186 -6.23 1.91 15.75
N THR A 187 -4.91 2.07 15.78
CA THR A 187 -4.10 1.48 16.84
C THR A 187 -4.48 2.13 18.17
N TRP A 188 -4.65 1.30 19.20
CA TRP A 188 -4.74 1.76 20.59
C TRP A 188 -3.33 2.01 21.14
N ASN A 189 -3.24 2.76 22.25
CA ASN A 189 -1.97 3.14 22.89
C ASN A 189 -1.10 1.93 23.29
N ASP A 190 -1.70 0.75 23.43
CA ASP A 190 -1.04 -0.47 23.89
C ASP A 190 -0.22 -1.16 22.79
N TYR A 191 -0.42 -0.77 21.53
CA TYR A 191 0.30 -1.36 20.40
C TYR A 191 1.65 -0.66 20.19
N ASN A 192 2.72 -1.46 20.09
CA ASN A 192 4.02 -0.96 19.66
C ASN A 192 4.00 -0.73 18.14
N THR A 193 3.80 0.52 17.75
CA THR A 193 3.59 0.93 16.36
C THR A 193 4.46 2.14 16.00
N GLU A 194 4.80 2.26 14.72
CA GLU A 194 5.58 3.39 14.22
C GLU A 194 5.17 3.73 12.77
N GLN A 195 4.88 5.01 12.54
CA GLN A 195 4.64 5.57 11.21
C GLN A 195 5.63 6.71 10.95
N LEU A 196 6.37 6.58 9.86
CA LEU A 196 7.27 7.61 9.35
C LEU A 196 6.53 8.50 8.36
N VAL A 197 6.74 9.81 8.38
CA VAL A 197 6.04 10.76 7.51
C VAL A 197 7.02 11.74 6.86
N TRP A 198 6.89 11.93 5.54
CA TRP A 198 7.60 12.91 4.73
C TRP A 198 6.61 13.86 4.06
N ASN A 199 6.90 15.15 4.10
CA ASN A 199 6.11 16.23 3.53
C ASN A 199 6.95 16.89 2.43
N THR A 200 6.65 16.51 1.20
CA THR A 200 7.21 17.18 0.03
C THR A 200 6.37 18.39 -0.33
N ASN A 201 6.79 19.15 -1.35
CA ASN A 201 6.02 20.28 -1.85
C ASN A 201 4.61 19.90 -2.32
N ASN A 202 4.40 18.67 -2.80
CA ASN A 202 3.13 18.24 -3.41
C ASN A 202 2.49 16.99 -2.78
N LEU A 203 3.27 16.19 -2.07
CA LEU A 203 2.86 14.92 -1.47
C LEU A 203 3.13 14.89 0.02
N GLU A 204 2.20 14.32 0.77
CA GLU A 204 2.44 13.69 2.05
C GLU A 204 2.65 12.19 1.81
N ILE A 205 3.77 11.66 2.27
CA ILE A 205 4.15 10.26 2.14
C ILE A 205 4.23 9.70 3.55
N SER A 206 3.56 8.58 3.82
CA SER A 206 3.67 7.91 5.10
C SER A 206 3.98 6.44 4.94
N TYR A 207 4.83 5.92 5.81
CA TYR A 207 5.12 4.50 5.90
C TYR A 207 4.75 4.00 7.30
N PHE A 208 3.67 3.25 7.38
CA PHE A 208 3.31 2.53 8.59
C PHE A 208 4.04 1.19 8.59
N LYS A 209 4.95 1.01 9.55
CA LYS A 209 5.79 -0.20 9.67
C LYS A 209 4.98 -1.45 10.01
N GLY A 210 3.73 -1.27 10.43
CA GLY A 210 2.84 -2.32 10.91
C GLY A 210 2.79 -2.38 12.42
N ILE A 211 1.93 -3.26 12.92
CA ILE A 211 1.79 -3.57 14.33
C ILE A 211 2.84 -4.63 14.68
N ASN A 212 3.69 -4.33 15.68
CA ASN A 212 4.62 -5.33 16.21
C ASN A 212 3.86 -6.31 17.09
N THR A 213 3.58 -7.50 16.56
CA THR A 213 2.93 -8.60 17.28
C THR A 213 3.90 -9.76 17.45
N ASP A 214 3.45 -10.80 18.16
CA ASP A 214 4.16 -12.08 18.23
C ASP A 214 3.75 -13.06 17.11
N SER A 215 3.03 -12.56 16.11
CA SER A 215 2.69 -13.33 14.92
C SER A 215 3.94 -13.72 14.15
N TYR A 216 3.86 -14.90 13.53
CA TYR A 216 4.92 -15.41 12.70
C TYR A 216 4.37 -16.15 11.49
N PHE A 217 5.18 -16.14 10.45
CA PHE A 217 4.99 -16.97 9.27
C PHE A 217 5.88 -18.20 9.39
N ASN A 218 5.35 -19.38 9.10
CA ASN A 218 6.15 -20.60 9.07
C ASN A 218 6.52 -20.96 7.63
N GLU A 219 7.80 -20.83 7.28
CA GLU A 219 8.27 -21.06 5.90
C GLU A 219 8.03 -22.49 5.41
N LYS A 220 8.19 -23.48 6.29
CA LYS A 220 8.05 -24.90 5.92
C LYS A 220 6.65 -25.23 5.42
N PHE A 221 5.63 -24.61 5.99
CA PHE A 221 4.25 -24.90 5.65
C PHE A 221 3.58 -23.83 4.77
N ASN A 222 4.27 -22.72 4.50
CA ASN A 222 3.78 -21.62 3.68
C ASN A 222 2.38 -21.12 4.08
N TYR A 223 2.16 -20.96 5.39
CA TYR A 223 0.96 -20.31 5.94
C TYR A 223 1.32 -19.48 7.18
N MET A 224 0.50 -18.46 7.46
CA MET A 224 0.67 -17.59 8.62
C MET A 224 -0.03 -18.20 9.84
N ILE A 225 0.64 -18.19 10.99
CA ILE A 225 0.00 -18.45 12.28
C ILE A 225 -0.08 -17.11 13.01
N MET A 226 -1.30 -16.55 13.07
CA MET A 226 -1.58 -15.40 13.93
C MET A 226 -1.75 -15.92 15.35
N ILE A 227 -0.85 -15.53 16.25
CA ILE A 227 -1.09 -15.71 17.68
C ILE A 227 -1.60 -14.37 18.21
N ASP A 228 -2.73 -14.44 18.91
CA ASP A 228 -3.39 -13.34 19.62
C ASP A 228 -2.37 -12.51 20.44
N LYS A 229 -2.75 -11.28 20.81
CA LYS A 229 -2.00 -10.18 21.49
C LYS A 229 -1.25 -10.55 22.78
N SER A 230 -1.20 -11.82 23.15
CA SER A 230 -0.50 -12.33 24.31
C SER A 230 1.00 -12.41 24.04
N PRO A 231 1.85 -11.85 24.92
CA PRO A 231 3.30 -11.93 24.78
C PRO A 231 3.76 -13.40 24.71
N ARG A 232 4.36 -13.79 23.59
CA ARG A 232 4.99 -15.12 23.42
C ARG A 232 6.25 -15.14 24.29
N LYS A 233 6.23 -15.95 25.34
CA LYS A 233 7.41 -16.20 26.20
C LYS A 233 8.38 -17.22 25.60
N GLU A 234 8.02 -17.83 24.48
CA GLU A 234 8.77 -18.91 23.85
C GLU A 234 9.60 -18.42 22.66
N LYS A 235 10.79 -19.02 22.47
CA LYS A 235 11.61 -18.76 21.29
C LYS A 235 10.88 -19.24 20.02
N LEU A 236 11.05 -18.49 18.93
CA LEU A 236 10.63 -18.90 17.59
C LEU A 236 11.25 -20.27 17.24
N GLN A 237 10.48 -21.12 16.56
CA GLN A 237 11.03 -22.35 15.99
C GLN A 237 11.91 -22.03 14.78
N GLU A 238 12.74 -22.99 14.35
CA GLU A 238 13.76 -22.80 13.29
C GLU A 238 13.21 -22.26 11.95
N ASN A 239 11.91 -22.43 11.66
CA ASN A 239 11.25 -21.97 10.43
C ASN A 239 10.24 -20.84 10.66
N ASP A 240 10.15 -20.31 11.88
CA ASP A 240 9.22 -19.24 12.22
C ASP A 240 9.88 -17.88 12.00
N ILE A 241 9.25 -17.05 11.17
CA ILE A 241 9.69 -15.69 10.88
C ILE A 241 8.74 -14.71 11.56
N GLN A 242 9.26 -13.87 12.44
CA GLN A 242 8.45 -12.83 13.05
C GLN A 242 8.05 -11.76 12.03
N VAL A 243 6.80 -11.31 12.10
CA VAL A 243 6.25 -10.34 11.16
C VAL A 243 5.68 -9.11 11.85
N TYR A 244 5.59 -8.01 11.10
CA TYR A 244 4.75 -6.87 11.41
C TYR A 244 3.44 -6.97 10.64
N GLU A 245 2.31 -6.76 11.31
CA GLU A 245 0.98 -6.87 10.70
C GLU A 245 0.46 -5.53 10.15
N TYR A 246 -0.32 -5.60 9.08
CA TYR A 246 -0.96 -4.47 8.40
C TYR A 246 -0.04 -3.33 7.92
N PRO A 247 1.21 -3.58 7.49
CA PRO A 247 2.06 -2.51 6.98
C PRO A 247 1.52 -1.93 5.68
N TYR A 248 1.75 -0.64 5.47
CA TYR A 248 1.40 0.04 4.22
C TYR A 248 2.28 1.28 3.99
N ILE A 249 2.41 1.66 2.72
CA ILE A 249 2.92 2.99 2.31
C ILE A 249 1.75 3.77 1.72
N SER A 250 1.54 5.00 2.15
CA SER A 250 0.54 5.90 1.59
C SER A 250 1.24 7.07 0.91
N TYR A 251 0.84 7.34 -0.34
CA TYR A 251 1.19 8.55 -1.07
C TYR A 251 -0.07 9.37 -1.27
N ARG A 252 -0.11 10.59 -0.73
CA ARG A 252 -1.29 11.46 -0.77
C ARG A 252 -0.91 12.85 -1.28
N LEU A 253 -1.68 13.40 -2.21
CA LEU A 253 -1.57 14.81 -2.58
C LEU A 253 -1.89 15.69 -1.36
N ASN A 254 -1.02 16.64 -1.05
CA ASN A 254 -1.31 17.58 0.04
C ASN A 254 -2.44 18.55 -0.37
N GLU A 255 -3.09 19.19 0.61
CA GLU A 255 -4.23 20.07 0.34
C GLU A 255 -3.92 21.23 -0.61
N LYS A 256 -2.70 21.77 -0.52
CA LYS A 256 -2.25 22.87 -1.38
C LYS A 256 -2.23 22.42 -2.84
N THR A 257 -1.74 21.21 -3.10
CA THR A 257 -1.68 20.62 -4.44
C THR A 257 -3.05 20.24 -4.97
N ILE A 258 -3.92 19.66 -4.14
CA ILE A 258 -5.33 19.38 -4.49
C ILE A 258 -6.02 20.66 -4.97
N LYS A 259 -5.93 21.74 -4.18
CA LYS A 259 -6.53 23.05 -4.53
C LYS A 259 -5.91 23.65 -5.79
N LYS A 260 -4.59 23.56 -5.94
CA LYS A 260 -3.87 24.09 -7.11
C LYS A 260 -4.27 23.37 -8.40
N LEU A 261 -4.51 22.06 -8.32
CA LEU A 261 -4.96 21.22 -9.43
C LEU A 261 -6.49 21.20 -9.59
N LYS A 262 -7.25 21.84 -8.69
CA LYS A 262 -8.72 21.89 -8.66
C LYS A 262 -9.38 20.50 -8.64
N LEU A 263 -8.79 19.57 -7.90
CA LEU A 263 -9.25 18.18 -7.83
C LEU A 263 -10.43 17.98 -6.89
N ASP A 264 -10.75 19.00 -6.09
CA ASP A 264 -11.88 19.10 -5.17
C ASP A 264 -13.20 19.48 -5.85
N ILE A 265 -13.17 19.71 -7.16
CA ILE A 265 -14.35 20.00 -7.98
C ILE A 265 -14.75 18.73 -8.74
N PRO A 266 -16.04 18.34 -8.77
CA PRO A 266 -16.49 17.21 -9.57
C PRO A 266 -16.17 17.39 -11.05
N ASN A 267 -15.67 16.33 -11.70
CA ASN A 267 -15.56 16.28 -13.16
C ASN A 267 -16.98 16.18 -13.72
N ILE A 268 -17.53 17.28 -14.24
CA ILE A 268 -18.83 17.34 -14.95
C ILE A 268 -18.62 16.91 -16.40
#